data_AF-A0A838RYK4-F1
#
_entry.id   AF-A0A838RYK4-F1
#
_cell.length_a   1.000
_cell.length_b   1.000
_cell.length_c   1.000
_cell.angle_alpha   90.00
_cell.angle_beta   90.00
_cell.angle_gamma   90.00
#
_symmetry.space_group_name_H-M   'P 1'
#
loop_
_entity.id
_entity.type
_entity.pdbx_description
1 polymer ?
#
loop_
_entity_poly.entity_id
_entity_poly.type
_entity_poly.pdbx_seq_one_letter_code
_entity_poly.pdbx_strand_id
1 'polypeptide(L)'
;ILLSEPDKDFTGGEFVMTEQRPRMQSRPVVVPLRQGDGVVFAVHHRPVQGNRSVYRVNLRHGVSRVRSGHRHTLGIIFHDAR
;
A
#
# COMPACT_ATOMS: atom_id res chain seq x y z
N ILE A 1 4.84 -8.44 4.40
CA ILE A 1 4.43 -9.85 4.19
C ILE A 1 3.17 -10.10 5.00
N LEU A 2 2.13 -10.66 4.38
CA LEU A 2 0.89 -11.02 5.08
C LEU A 2 1.04 -12.40 5.74
N LEU A 3 0.84 -12.47 7.06
CA LEU A 3 1.03 -13.71 7.83
C LEU A 3 -0.29 -14.43 8.14
N SER A 4 -1.42 -13.74 8.00
CA SER A 4 -2.78 -14.28 8.22
C SER A 4 -3.49 -14.54 6.90
N GLU A 5 -4.34 -15.55 6.84
CA GLU A 5 -5.13 -15.91 5.66
C GLU A 5 -6.43 -15.07 5.57
N PRO A 6 -6.63 -14.27 4.51
CA PRO A 6 -7.89 -13.54 4.30
C PRO A 6 -9.09 -14.49 4.24
N ASP A 7 -10.25 -14.01 4.68
CA ASP A 7 -11.53 -14.75 4.74
C ASP A 7 -11.57 -15.96 5.67
N LYS A 8 -10.44 -16.28 6.32
CA LYS A 8 -10.32 -17.32 7.36
C LYS A 8 -9.90 -16.74 8.70
N ASP A 9 -8.79 -16.01 8.72
CA ASP A 9 -8.25 -15.41 9.95
C ASP A 9 -8.77 -13.98 10.17
N PHE A 10 -9.15 -13.28 9.10
CA PHE A 10 -9.72 -11.93 9.14
C PHE A 10 -10.56 -11.59 7.90
N THR A 11 -11.46 -10.61 8.03
CA THR A 11 -12.16 -9.96 6.90
C THR A 11 -11.90 -8.45 6.86
N GLY A 12 -12.03 -7.83 5.68
CA GLY A 12 -11.54 -6.46 5.46
C GLY A 12 -10.01 -6.43 5.52
N GLY A 13 -9.43 -5.37 6.10
CA GLY A 13 -7.98 -5.30 6.33
C GLY A 13 -7.13 -5.33 5.05
N GLU A 14 -7.68 -4.87 3.93
CA GLU A 14 -6.95 -4.84 2.67
C GLU A 14 -5.79 -3.84 2.74
N PHE A 15 -4.68 -4.17 2.08
CA PHE A 15 -3.61 -3.19 1.87
C PHE A 15 -4.03 -2.24 0.75
N VAL A 16 -4.14 -0.96 1.09
CA VAL A 16 -4.63 0.09 0.17
C VAL A 16 -3.53 1.11 -0.04
N MET A 17 -3.30 1.47 -1.29
CA MET A 17 -2.50 2.62 -1.69
C MET A 17 -3.40 3.66 -2.34
N THR A 18 -3.14 4.94 -2.13
CA THR A 18 -3.78 6.02 -2.87
C THR A 18 -2.72 6.89 -3.51
N GLU A 19 -2.85 7.07 -4.81
CA GLU A 19 -2.02 8.00 -5.57
C GLU A 19 -2.70 9.35 -5.61
N GLN A 20 -2.03 10.39 -5.10
CA GLN A 20 -2.47 11.75 -5.28
C GLN A 20 -2.23 12.18 -6.73
N ARG A 21 -3.30 12.63 -7.40
CA ARG A 21 -3.22 13.12 -8.77
C ARG A 21 -3.51 14.62 -8.79
N PRO A 22 -2.58 15.47 -9.25
CA PRO A 22 -2.79 16.92 -9.25
C PRO A 22 -4.08 17.31 -9.98
N ARG A 23 -4.93 18.10 -9.32
CA ARG A 23 -6.23 18.58 -9.84
C ARG A 23 -7.21 17.46 -10.23
N MET A 24 -6.99 16.24 -9.74
CA MET A 24 -7.86 15.09 -9.98
C MET A 24 -8.12 14.35 -8.67
N GLN A 25 -9.18 13.55 -8.63
CA GLN A 25 -9.44 12.67 -7.49
C GLN A 25 -8.30 11.64 -7.34
N SER A 26 -7.89 11.39 -6.09
CA SER A 26 -6.93 10.33 -5.78
C SER A 26 -7.41 8.98 -6.30
N ARG A 27 -6.48 8.17 -6.79
CA ARG A 27 -6.79 6.85 -7.31
C ARG A 27 -6.45 5.79 -6.25
N PRO A 28 -7.44 5.07 -5.69
CA PRO A 28 -7.15 3.95 -4.81
C PRO A 28 -6.66 2.75 -5.63
N VAL A 29 -5.73 2.00 -5.04
CA VAL A 29 -5.23 0.72 -5.52
C VAL A 29 -5.25 -0.23 -4.34
N VAL A 30 -5.92 -1.36 -4.49
CA VAL A 30 -5.96 -2.42 -3.47
C VAL A 30 -5.03 -3.54 -3.92
N VAL A 31 -4.14 -3.98 -3.03
CA VAL A 31 -3.24 -5.10 -3.31
C VAL A 31 -3.84 -6.37 -2.69
N PRO A 32 -4.27 -7.35 -3.51
CA PRO A 32 -4.99 -8.54 -3.04
C PRO A 32 -4.02 -9.59 -2.49
N LEU A 33 -3.38 -9.30 -1.36
CA LEU A 33 -2.43 -10.20 -0.71
C LEU A 33 -3.14 -11.45 -0.15
N ARG A 34 -2.58 -12.63 -0.41
CA ARG A 34 -2.86 -13.87 0.30
C ARG A 34 -1.81 -14.12 1.38
N GLN A 35 -2.04 -15.11 2.24
CA GLN A 35 -1.04 -15.52 3.24
C GLN A 35 0.28 -15.88 2.54
N GLY A 36 1.39 -15.36 3.05
CA GLY A 36 2.72 -15.52 2.48
C GLY A 36 3.11 -14.43 1.47
N ASP A 37 2.15 -13.70 0.89
CA ASP A 37 2.46 -12.68 -0.10
C ASP A 37 3.19 -11.47 0.51
N GLY A 38 4.16 -10.94 -0.25
CA GLY A 38 4.88 -9.71 0.05
C GLY A 38 4.47 -8.57 -0.89
N VAL A 39 4.45 -7.35 -0.37
CA VAL A 39 4.35 -6.13 -1.17
C VAL A 39 5.53 -5.22 -0.87
N VAL A 40 6.15 -4.69 -1.92
CA VAL A 40 7.21 -3.68 -1.84
C VAL A 40 6.67 -2.41 -2.50
N PHE A 41 6.77 -1.28 -1.81
CA PHE A 41 6.21 -0.01 -2.27
C PHE A 41 7.03 1.16 -1.72
N ALA A 42 6.97 2.31 -2.40
CA ALA A 42 7.59 3.53 -1.93
C ALA A 42 6.76 4.16 -0.79
N VAL A 43 7.39 4.50 0.32
CA VAL A 43 6.68 4.97 1.53
C VAL A 43 6.10 6.38 1.43
N HIS A 44 6.60 7.22 0.52
CA HIS A 44 6.19 8.63 0.43
C HIS A 44 5.93 9.12 -1.00
N HIS A 45 6.90 8.96 -1.91
CA HIS A 45 6.77 9.46 -3.28
C HIS A 45 7.10 8.40 -4.31
N ARG A 46 6.43 8.47 -5.47
CA ARG A 46 6.82 7.72 -6.66
C ARG A 46 7.07 8.69 -7.84
N PRO A 47 8.04 8.37 -8.73
CA PRO A 47 8.21 9.10 -9.97
C PRO A 47 7.04 8.80 -10.93
N VAL A 48 6.57 9.83 -11.62
CA VAL A 48 5.56 9.76 -12.68
C VAL A 48 6.07 10.50 -13.90
N GLN A 49 5.89 9.90 -15.08
CA GLN A 49 6.25 10.53 -16.35
C GLN A 49 5.26 11.66 -16.66
N GLY A 50 5.76 12.89 -16.75
CA GLY A 50 5.03 14.03 -17.29
C GLY A 50 5.38 14.31 -18.75
N ASN A 51 4.70 15.28 -19.36
CA ASN A 51 4.92 15.65 -20.77
C ASN A 51 6.32 16.23 -21.05
N ARG A 52 6.98 16.80 -20.04
CA ARG A 52 8.30 17.46 -20.17
C ARG A 52 9.40 16.81 -19.33
N SER A 53 9.06 16.31 -18.15
CA SER A 53 10.01 15.66 -17.23
C SER A 53 9.29 14.72 -16.26
N VAL A 54 10.06 13.89 -15.56
CA VAL A 54 9.58 13.08 -14.43
C VAL A 54 9.34 14.01 -13.24
N TYR A 55 8.18 13.87 -12.59
CA TYR A 55 7.86 14.57 -11.35
C TYR A 55 7.45 13.58 -10.26
N ARG A 56 7.43 14.05 -9.01
CA ARG A 56 7.05 13.23 -7.84
C ARG A 56 5.57 13.43 -7.54
N VAL A 57 4.86 12.33 -7.31
CA VAL A 57 3.52 12.34 -6.69
C VAL A 57 3.57 11.71 -5.32
N ASN A 58 2.72 12.20 -4.42
CA ASN A 58 2.55 11.60 -3.10
C ASN A 58 1.79 10.27 -3.23
N LEU A 59 2.36 9.25 -2.60
CA LEU A 59 1.70 7.97 -2.40
C LEU A 59 1.37 7.87 -0.91
N ARG A 60 0.09 7.63 -0.60
CA ARG A 60 -0.30 7.21 0.75
C ARG A 60 -0.60 5.72 0.71
N HIS A 61 -0.32 5.04 1.81
CA HIS A 61 -0.61 3.63 1.96
C HIS A 61 -1.18 3.39 3.36
N GLY A 62 -1.92 2.31 3.50
CA GLY A 62 -2.52 1.94 4.76
C GLY A 62 -3.19 0.59 4.68
N VAL A 63 -3.82 0.22 5.79
CA VAL A 63 -4.64 -0.98 5.89
C VAL A 63 -6.06 -0.50 6.15
N SER A 64 -7.03 -1.05 5.41
CA SER A 64 -8.44 -0.75 5.66
C SER A 64 -8.87 -1.27 7.04
N ARG A 65 -10.08 -0.93 7.46
CA ARG A 65 -10.63 -1.47 8.71
C ARG A 65 -10.70 -3.01 8.64
N VAL A 66 -10.08 -3.68 9.61
CA VAL A 66 -10.35 -5.09 9.89
C VAL A 66 -11.78 -5.18 10.45
N ARG A 67 -12.63 -5.98 9.79
CA ARG A 67 -14.05 -6.12 10.13
C ARG A 67 -14.30 -7.27 11.09
N SER A 68 -13.50 -8.33 11.00
CA SER A 68 -13.50 -9.46 11.94
C SER A 68 -12.12 -10.11 11.99
N GLY A 69 -11.87 -10.85 13.07
CA GLY A 69 -10.64 -11.62 13.24
C GLY A 69 -9.39 -10.77 13.49
N HIS A 70 -8.22 -11.32 13.21
CA HIS A 70 -6.93 -10.69 13.49
C HIS A 70 -6.00 -10.78 12.28
N ARG A 71 -5.48 -9.63 11.84
CA ARG A 71 -4.58 -9.54 10.70
C ARG A 71 -3.15 -9.30 11.17
N HIS A 72 -2.28 -10.29 10.97
CA HIS A 72 -0.86 -10.19 11.29
C HIS A 72 -0.02 -9.93 10.03
N THR A 73 0.94 -9.01 10.13
CA THR A 73 1.89 -8.73 9.05
C THR A 73 3.29 -8.50 9.57
N LEU A 74 4.27 -8.99 8.82
CA LEU A 74 5.66 -8.59 9.00
C LEU A 74 5.96 -7.39 8.09
N GLY A 75 6.41 -6.30 8.68
CA GLY A 75 6.90 -5.11 7.99
C GLY A 75 8.42 -5.03 8.03
N ILE A 76 9.03 -4.63 6.91
CA ILE A 76 10.46 -4.32 6.80
C ILE A 76 10.54 -2.89 6.26
N ILE A 77 11.23 -2.00 6.97
CA ILE A 77 11.35 -0.59 6.59
C ILE A 77 12.80 -0.33 6.16
N PHE A 78 12.96 0.12 4.92
CA PHE A 78 14.24 0.53 4.39
C PHE A 78 14.43 2.03 4.66
N HIS A 79 15.42 2.37 5.47
CA HIS A 79 15.83 3.73 5.73
C HIS A 79 17.10 4.03 4.93
N ASP A 80 17.13 5.17 4.23
CA ASP A 80 18.38 5.74 3.72
C ASP A 80 19.03 6.51 4.87
N ALA A 81 19.79 5.79 5.70
CA ALA A 81 20.59 6.41 6.74
C ALA A 81 21.87 6.94 6.08
N ARG A 82 22.08 8.25 6.18
CA ARG A 82 23.38 8.87 5.94
C ARG A 82 24.16 8.99 7.24
#